data_AF-A0A2D6XCQ4-F1
#
_entry.id   AF-A0A2D6XCQ4-F1
#
_cell.length_a   1.000
_cell.length_b   1.000
_cell.length_c   1.000
_cell.angle_alpha   90.00
_cell.angle_beta   90.00
_cell.angle_gamma   90.00
#
_symmetry.space_group_name_H-M   'P 1'
#
loop_
_entity.id
_entity.type
_entity.pdbx_description
1 polymer ?
#
loop_
_entity_poly.entity_id
_entity_poly.type
_entity_poly.pdbx_seq_one_letter_code
_entity_poly.pdbx_strand_id
1 'polypeptide(L)'
;MPYRDLQTSDLIKFQLDPEGILDSIERTLRGQIFDDIRQDWIVPKGGVALMNEKGVTTLMNVVIRPRVNKNVYLTNLSEPEIKKIMYKTMLNIVEKLFVSRKEYEIEKDNLDVILHLIEDNLLFALNRSLDEGERNFLKTTESVKEIRTVGGAQPPKRSLFNRPKLGGG
;
A
#
# COMPACT_ATOMS: atom_id res chain seq x y z
N MET A 1 -10.65 -30.20 2.43
CA MET A 1 -10.16 -29.38 1.29
C MET A 1 -9.95 -27.95 1.79
N PRO A 2 -8.70 -27.48 1.96
CA PRO A 2 -8.37 -26.22 2.64
C PRO A 2 -7.96 -25.08 1.67
N TYR A 3 -8.65 -24.93 0.52
CA TYR A 3 -8.24 -23.98 -0.52
C TYR A 3 -8.76 -22.55 -0.33
N ARG A 4 -9.64 -22.28 0.64
CA ARG A 4 -10.27 -20.96 0.83
C ARG A 4 -9.53 -20.02 1.78
N ASP A 5 -8.75 -20.54 2.72
CA ASP A 5 -8.02 -19.71 3.69
C ASP A 5 -6.77 -19.03 3.10
N LEU A 6 -6.23 -19.56 1.99
CA LEU A 6 -5.08 -18.99 1.28
C LEU A 6 -5.42 -17.65 0.60
N GLN A 7 -6.59 -17.51 -0.03
CA GLN A 7 -6.93 -16.32 -0.82
C GLN A 7 -7.01 -15.02 0.00
N THR A 8 -7.48 -15.07 1.24
CA THR A 8 -7.66 -13.86 2.07
C THR A 8 -6.39 -13.43 2.81
N SER A 9 -5.54 -14.39 3.19
CA SER A 9 -4.20 -14.09 3.74
C SER A 9 -3.35 -13.37 2.71
N ASP A 10 -3.46 -13.79 1.44
CA ASP A 10 -2.76 -13.16 0.33
C ASP A 10 -3.33 -11.75 0.01
N LEU A 11 -4.64 -11.54 0.14
CA LEU A 11 -5.28 -10.21 0.03
C LEU A 11 -4.77 -9.21 1.09
N ILE A 12 -4.67 -9.62 2.36
CA ILE A 12 -4.17 -8.76 3.44
C ILE A 12 -2.69 -8.42 3.24
N LYS A 13 -1.88 -9.42 2.83
CA LYS A 13 -0.47 -9.19 2.49
C LYS A 13 -0.33 -8.20 1.34
N PHE A 14 -1.16 -8.34 0.31
CA PHE A 14 -1.19 -7.45 -0.84
C PHE A 14 -1.57 -6.01 -0.47
N GLN A 15 -2.54 -5.82 0.45
CA GLN A 15 -2.96 -4.48 0.89
C GLN A 15 -1.89 -3.74 1.72
N LEU A 16 -1.03 -4.47 2.42
CA LEU A 16 0.07 -3.92 3.21
C LEU A 16 1.37 -3.75 2.41
N ASP A 17 1.39 -4.20 1.16
CA ASP A 17 2.57 -4.16 0.31
C ASP A 17 2.73 -2.77 -0.32
N PRO A 18 3.75 -1.98 0.08
CA PRO A 18 4.01 -0.67 -0.51
C PRO A 18 4.65 -0.75 -1.90
N GLU A 19 5.11 -1.93 -2.37
CA GLU A 19 5.96 -2.03 -3.56
C GLU A 19 5.27 -1.49 -4.81
N GLY A 20 3.96 -1.66 -4.98
CA GLY A 20 3.25 -1.09 -6.14
C GLY A 20 3.31 0.45 -6.19
N ILE A 21 3.24 1.12 -5.04
CA ILE A 21 3.35 2.58 -4.94
C ILE A 21 4.80 3.01 -5.18
N LEU A 22 5.75 2.29 -4.57
CA LEU A 22 7.18 2.56 -4.73
C LEU A 22 7.64 2.41 -6.19
N ASP A 23 7.20 1.36 -6.86
CA ASP A 23 7.45 1.13 -8.29
C ASP A 23 6.85 2.25 -9.13
N SER A 24 5.62 2.68 -8.84
CA SER A 24 4.98 3.77 -9.56
C SER A 24 5.76 5.09 -9.44
N ILE A 25 6.21 5.44 -8.23
CA ILE A 25 7.04 6.63 -7.99
C ILE A 25 8.37 6.50 -8.76
N GLU A 26 9.06 5.37 -8.61
CA GLU A 26 10.35 5.11 -9.26
C GLU A 26 10.24 5.24 -10.78
N ARG A 27 9.22 4.63 -11.37
CA ARG A 27 8.96 4.66 -12.81
C ARG A 27 8.58 6.06 -13.30
N THR A 28 7.77 6.79 -12.54
CA THR A 28 7.43 8.19 -12.84
C THR A 28 8.68 9.08 -12.83
N LEU A 29 9.58 8.91 -11.86
CA LEU A 29 10.85 9.65 -11.81
C LEU A 29 11.75 9.34 -13.03
N ARG A 30 11.68 8.12 -13.55
CA ARG A 30 12.35 7.69 -14.79
C ARG A 30 11.65 8.16 -16.06
N GLY A 31 10.54 8.91 -15.96
CA GLY A 31 9.76 9.39 -17.09
C GLY A 31 8.89 8.32 -17.77
N GLN A 32 8.62 7.20 -17.08
CA GLN A 32 7.71 6.17 -17.56
C GLN A 32 6.26 6.50 -17.15
N ILE A 33 5.32 6.12 -18.02
CA ILE A 33 3.88 6.20 -17.75
C ILE A 33 3.26 4.83 -17.94
N PHE A 34 2.25 4.50 -17.14
CA PHE A 34 1.48 3.27 -17.33
C PHE A 34 0.49 3.46 -18.48
N ASP A 35 0.56 2.59 -19.48
CA ASP A 35 -0.37 2.55 -20.61
C ASP A 35 -1.47 1.52 -20.32
N ASP A 36 -2.69 2.00 -20.05
CA ASP A 36 -3.84 1.15 -19.73
C ASP A 36 -4.23 0.22 -20.89
N ILE A 37 -3.91 0.55 -22.14
CA ILE A 37 -4.24 -0.28 -23.30
C ILE A 37 -3.25 -1.44 -23.39
N ARG A 38 -1.96 -1.16 -23.16
CA ARG A 38 -0.89 -2.17 -23.22
C ARG A 38 -0.72 -2.94 -21.92
N GLN A 39 -1.29 -2.43 -20.82
CA GLN A 39 -1.09 -2.94 -19.47
C GLN A 39 0.41 -3.01 -19.10
N ASP A 40 1.18 -2.02 -19.54
CA ASP A 40 2.64 -1.98 -19.36
C ASP A 40 3.14 -0.54 -19.18
N TRP A 41 4.33 -0.41 -18.61
CA TRP A 41 5.02 0.86 -18.44
C TRP A 41 5.81 1.21 -19.70
N ILE A 42 5.47 2.33 -20.30
CA ILE A 42 6.13 2.81 -21.51
C ILE A 42 6.85 4.13 -21.26
N VAL A 43 7.93 4.37 -22.00
CA VAL A 43 8.51 5.71 -22.13
C VAL A 43 7.80 6.38 -23.31
N PRO A 44 6.98 7.43 -23.08
CA PRO A 44 6.27 8.09 -24.17
C PRO A 44 7.27 8.76 -25.12
N LYS A 45 6.89 8.93 -26.39
CA LYS A 45 7.75 9.61 -27.37
C LYS A 45 7.96 11.06 -26.92
N GLY A 46 9.21 11.43 -26.62
CA GLY A 46 9.53 12.74 -26.05
C GLY A 46 9.35 12.82 -24.53
N GLY A 47 9.09 11.69 -23.85
CA GLY A 47 9.16 11.59 -22.41
C GLY A 47 10.56 11.90 -21.92
N VAL A 48 10.66 12.81 -20.96
CA VAL A 48 11.93 13.21 -20.34
C VAL A 48 11.89 12.70 -18.90
N ALA A 49 12.94 11.97 -18.51
CA ALA A 49 13.10 11.56 -17.12
C ALA A 49 13.24 12.80 -16.22
N LEU A 50 12.67 12.75 -15.01
CA LEU A 50 12.74 13.86 -14.08
C LEU A 50 14.13 13.99 -13.43
N MET A 51 14.88 12.87 -13.40
CA MET A 51 16.25 12.78 -12.92
C MET A 51 16.95 11.55 -13.50
N ASN A 52 18.28 11.52 -13.44
CA ASN A 52 19.06 10.35 -13.85
C ASN A 52 18.94 9.19 -12.83
N GLU A 53 19.44 8.02 -13.24
CA GLU A 53 19.44 6.78 -12.45
C GLU A 53 20.01 6.92 -11.03
N LYS A 54 21.06 7.72 -10.90
CA LYS A 54 21.73 7.97 -9.62
C LYS A 54 20.81 8.76 -8.68
N GLY A 55 20.12 9.77 -9.21
CA GLY A 55 19.10 10.53 -8.51
C GLY A 55 17.97 9.62 -8.04
N VAL A 56 17.39 8.84 -8.96
CA VAL A 56 16.27 7.91 -8.68
C VAL A 56 16.67 6.94 -7.56
N THR A 57 17.80 6.25 -7.73
CA THR A 57 18.28 5.25 -6.76
C THR A 57 18.51 5.87 -5.38
N THR A 58 19.13 7.05 -5.33
CA THR A 58 19.41 7.72 -4.05
C THR A 58 18.11 8.13 -3.37
N LEU A 59 17.19 8.76 -4.12
CA LEU A 59 15.94 9.24 -3.57
C LEU A 59 15.06 8.08 -3.08
N MET A 60 14.89 7.04 -3.90
CA MET A 60 14.08 5.87 -3.54
C MET A 60 14.66 5.17 -2.29
N ASN A 61 15.95 4.87 -2.28
CA ASN A 61 16.53 4.03 -1.23
C ASN A 61 16.82 4.78 0.08
N VAL A 62 17.24 6.04 -0.01
CA VAL A 62 17.64 6.81 1.19
C VAL A 62 16.45 7.55 1.79
N VAL A 63 15.49 7.96 0.96
CA VAL A 63 14.38 8.82 1.41
C VAL A 63 13.06 8.06 1.46
N ILE A 64 12.60 7.51 0.35
CA ILE A 64 11.19 7.09 0.23
C ILE A 64 10.96 5.73 0.89
N ARG A 65 11.70 4.68 0.51
CA ARG A 65 11.52 3.31 1.03
C ARG A 65 11.60 3.20 2.58
N PRO A 66 12.50 3.92 3.28
CA PRO A 66 12.52 3.89 4.75
C PRO A 66 11.27 4.47 5.43
N ARG A 67 10.46 5.27 4.72
CA ARG A 67 9.27 5.94 5.25
C ARG A 67 7.97 5.32 4.73
N VAL A 68 8.02 4.70 3.56
CA VAL A 68 6.92 4.00 2.92
C VAL A 68 7.18 2.50 3.05
N ASN A 69 7.01 1.98 4.26
CA ASN A 69 7.10 0.55 4.51
C ASN A 69 6.06 0.07 5.52
N LYS A 70 5.83 -1.24 5.53
CA LYS A 70 4.85 -1.90 6.38
C LYS A 70 5.00 -1.56 7.86
N ASN A 71 6.21 -1.39 8.37
CA ASN A 71 6.41 -1.07 9.79
C ASN A 71 5.86 0.31 10.12
N VAL A 72 6.01 1.27 9.22
CA VAL A 72 5.44 2.61 9.38
C VAL A 72 3.91 2.56 9.37
N TYR A 73 3.30 1.81 8.45
CA TYR A 73 1.82 1.67 8.40
C TYR A 73 1.23 1.08 9.67
N LEU A 74 1.98 0.18 10.32
CA LEU A 74 1.60 -0.46 11.57
C LEU A 74 2.01 0.36 12.80
N THR A 75 2.38 1.64 12.67
CA THR A 75 2.53 2.53 13.83
C THR A 75 1.19 3.13 14.25
N ASN A 76 1.18 3.88 15.36
CA ASN A 76 0.03 4.67 15.79
C ASN A 76 0.53 6.10 15.91
N LEU A 77 0.48 6.83 14.79
CA LEU A 77 0.91 8.22 14.76
C LEU A 77 -0.32 9.11 14.96
N SER A 78 -0.14 10.14 15.75
CA SER A 78 -1.08 11.25 15.82
C SER A 78 -0.86 12.22 14.65
N GLU A 79 -1.89 13.00 14.30
CA GLU A 79 -1.78 14.03 13.24
C GLU A 79 -0.60 15.02 13.46
N PRO A 80 -0.32 15.52 14.68
CA PRO A 80 0.85 16.36 14.94
C PRO A 80 2.19 15.65 14.67
N GLU A 81 2.27 14.35 14.94
CA GLU A 81 3.48 13.55 14.66
C GLU A 81 3.68 13.37 13.17
N ILE A 82 2.60 13.07 12.42
CA ILE A 82 2.63 13.00 10.95
C ILE A 82 3.13 14.32 10.36
N LYS A 83 2.55 15.45 10.78
CA LYS A 83 2.98 16.79 10.31
C LYS A 83 4.45 17.06 10.61
N LYS A 84 4.94 16.69 11.79
CA LYS A 84 6.34 16.85 12.19
C LYS A 84 7.28 15.98 11.35
N ILE A 85 6.90 14.73 11.07
CA ILE A 85 7.67 13.81 10.23
C ILE A 85 7.70 14.30 8.78
N MET A 86 6.55 14.73 8.25
CA MET A 86 6.41 15.30 6.91
C MET A 86 7.29 16.52 6.74
N TYR A 87 7.17 17.52 7.63
CA TYR A 87 7.97 18.74 7.56
C TYR A 87 9.48 18.46 7.55
N LYS A 88 9.97 17.64 8.49
CA LYS A 88 11.39 17.27 8.56
C LYS A 88 11.85 16.50 7.33
N THR A 89 11.01 15.60 6.84
CA THR A 89 11.34 14.78 5.67
C THR A 89 11.41 15.64 4.42
N MET A 90 10.40 16.47 4.17
CA MET A 90 10.35 17.33 3.00
C MET A 90 11.48 18.36 3.02
N LEU A 91 11.79 18.95 4.19
CA LEU A 91 12.94 19.86 4.31
C LEU A 91 14.26 19.17 3.91
N ASN A 92 14.49 17.94 4.40
CA ASN A 92 15.69 17.18 4.04
C ASN A 92 15.73 16.81 2.55
N ILE A 93 14.57 16.50 1.95
CA ILE A 93 14.46 16.21 0.51
C ILE A 93 14.79 17.44 -0.30
N VAL A 94 14.18 18.59 0.03
CA VAL A 94 14.42 19.86 -0.65
C VAL A 94 15.89 20.23 -0.60
N GLU A 95 16.51 20.16 0.59
CA GLU A 95 17.94 20.44 0.75
C GLU A 95 18.80 19.50 -0.11
N LYS A 96 18.51 18.19 -0.05
CA LYS A 96 19.27 17.18 -0.80
C LYS A 96 19.13 17.35 -2.32
N LEU A 97 17.92 17.52 -2.82
CA LEU A 97 17.65 17.72 -4.24
C LEU A 97 18.24 19.03 -4.74
N PHE A 98 18.21 20.09 -3.92
CA PHE A 98 18.80 21.38 -4.28
C PHE A 98 20.33 21.30 -4.39
N VAL A 99 21.00 20.68 -3.41
CA VAL A 99 22.47 20.52 -3.39
C VAL A 99 22.94 19.59 -4.51
N SER A 100 22.29 18.45 -4.72
CA SER A 100 22.66 17.45 -5.73
C SER A 100 21.96 17.66 -7.09
N ARG A 101 21.29 18.80 -7.32
CA ARG A 101 20.45 19.02 -8.52
C ARG A 101 21.20 18.75 -9.82
N LYS A 102 22.41 19.31 -9.96
CA LYS A 102 23.25 19.15 -11.15
C LYS A 102 23.75 17.72 -11.31
N GLU A 103 24.07 17.05 -10.20
CA GLU A 103 24.55 15.67 -10.17
C GLU A 103 23.45 14.66 -10.56
N TYR A 104 22.19 14.98 -10.23
CA TYR A 104 21.02 14.17 -10.56
C TYR A 104 20.37 14.55 -11.88
N GLU A 105 20.95 15.50 -12.62
CA GLU A 105 20.43 16.00 -13.90
C GLU A 105 18.96 16.46 -13.80
N ILE A 106 18.61 17.10 -12.68
CA ILE A 106 17.27 17.62 -12.46
C ILE A 106 17.14 19.00 -13.10
N GLU A 107 16.25 19.11 -14.07
CA GLU A 107 15.85 20.41 -14.63
C GLU A 107 15.16 21.26 -13.58
N LYS A 108 15.41 22.57 -13.60
CA LYS A 108 14.87 23.49 -12.57
C LYS A 108 13.35 23.42 -12.48
N ASP A 109 12.69 23.28 -13.63
CA ASP A 109 11.23 23.29 -13.74
C ASP A 109 10.61 21.96 -13.26
N ASN A 110 11.40 20.89 -13.19
CA ASN A 110 10.95 19.58 -12.72
C ASN A 110 11.01 19.45 -11.18
N LEU A 111 11.68 20.36 -10.48
CA LEU A 111 11.89 20.24 -9.03
C LEU A 111 10.56 20.23 -8.26
N ASP A 112 9.65 21.11 -8.64
CA ASP A 112 8.33 21.25 -8.02
C ASP A 112 7.49 19.97 -8.20
N VAL A 113 7.48 19.44 -9.43
CA VAL A 113 6.79 18.18 -9.78
C VAL A 113 7.33 17.02 -8.94
N ILE A 114 8.66 16.91 -8.81
CA ILE A 114 9.29 15.86 -8.01
C ILE A 114 8.91 16.00 -6.53
N LEU A 115 8.91 17.22 -5.99
CA LEU A 115 8.58 17.47 -4.59
C LEU A 115 7.12 17.10 -4.29
N HIS A 116 6.18 17.53 -5.13
CA HIS A 116 4.76 17.20 -4.96
C HIS A 116 4.51 15.70 -5.09
N LEU A 117 5.12 15.02 -6.07
CA LEU A 117 5.02 13.57 -6.22
C LEU A 117 5.44 12.85 -4.93
N ILE A 118 6.54 13.28 -4.30
CA ILE A 118 7.03 12.65 -3.08
C ILE A 118 6.16 13.03 -1.88
N GLU A 119 5.78 14.30 -1.75
CA GLU A 119 4.98 14.81 -0.64
C GLU A 119 3.63 14.08 -0.52
N ASP A 120 2.90 13.99 -1.62
CA ASP A 120 1.57 13.36 -1.64
C ASP A 120 1.66 11.87 -1.27
N ASN A 121 2.62 11.15 -1.87
CA ASN A 121 2.80 9.74 -1.58
C ASN A 121 3.22 9.48 -0.13
N LEU A 122 4.11 10.32 0.43
CA LEU A 122 4.49 10.22 1.83
C LEU A 122 3.34 10.56 2.78
N LEU A 123 2.54 11.58 2.45
CA LEU A 123 1.38 11.97 3.25
C LEU A 123 0.35 10.84 3.29
N PHE A 124 -0.01 10.28 2.13
CA PHE A 124 -0.95 9.17 2.05
C PHE A 124 -0.41 7.92 2.76
N ALA A 125 0.87 7.62 2.62
CA ALA A 125 1.54 6.54 3.33
C ALA A 125 1.45 6.70 4.86
N LEU A 126 1.75 7.90 5.39
CA LEU A 126 1.73 8.15 6.84
C LEU A 126 0.30 8.19 7.38
N ASN A 127 -0.67 8.71 6.64
CA ASN A 127 -2.07 8.74 7.08
C ASN A 127 -2.66 7.35 7.32
N ARG A 128 -2.11 6.28 6.73
CA ARG A 128 -2.52 4.90 7.07
C ARG A 128 -2.24 4.53 8.53
N SER A 129 -1.23 5.15 9.13
CA SER A 129 -0.86 4.94 10.53
C SER A 129 -1.62 5.83 11.53
N LEU A 130 -2.48 6.74 11.03
CA LEU A 130 -3.26 7.65 11.86
C LEU A 130 -4.24 6.86 12.74
N ASP A 131 -4.17 7.07 14.05
CA ASP A 131 -5.09 6.53 15.06
C ASP A 131 -5.35 5.00 14.94
N GLU A 132 -4.29 4.24 14.67
CA GLU A 132 -4.35 2.79 14.43
C GLU A 132 -5.25 2.37 13.26
N GLY A 133 -5.57 3.27 12.31
CA GLY A 133 -6.49 3.02 11.20
C GLY A 133 -6.22 1.70 10.48
N GLU A 134 -4.96 1.49 10.05
CA GLU A 134 -4.56 0.24 9.41
C GLU A 134 -4.71 -0.99 10.34
N ARG A 135 -4.29 -0.88 11.61
CA ARG A 135 -4.39 -1.99 12.56
C ARG A 135 -5.84 -2.36 12.87
N ASN A 136 -6.71 -1.38 12.99
CA ASN A 136 -8.14 -1.58 13.24
C ASN A 136 -8.83 -2.17 12.02
N PHE A 137 -8.44 -1.76 10.81
CA PHE A 137 -8.87 -2.38 9.57
C PHE A 137 -8.49 -3.87 9.50
N LEU A 138 -7.24 -4.21 9.84
CA LEU A 138 -6.77 -5.59 9.89
C LEU A 138 -7.54 -6.44 10.93
N LYS A 139 -7.67 -5.94 12.17
CA LYS A 139 -8.43 -6.61 13.24
C LYS A 139 -9.89 -6.87 12.84
N THR A 140 -10.53 -5.90 12.20
CA THR A 140 -11.94 -6.04 11.74
C THR A 140 -12.05 -7.07 10.63
N THR A 141 -11.09 -7.08 9.71
CA THR A 141 -11.05 -8.06 8.62
C THR A 141 -10.85 -9.49 9.15
N GLU A 142 -10.00 -9.65 10.18
CA GLU A 142 -9.80 -10.92 10.86
C GLU A 142 -11.02 -11.36 11.69
N SER A 143 -11.70 -10.47 12.40
CA SER A 143 -12.88 -10.84 13.21
C SER A 143 -14.08 -11.28 12.36
N VAL A 144 -14.29 -10.67 11.19
CA VAL A 144 -15.30 -11.12 10.21
C VAL A 144 -15.01 -12.55 9.72
N LYS A 145 -13.74 -12.98 9.68
CA LYS A 145 -13.34 -14.36 9.33
C LYS A 145 -13.81 -15.37 10.37
N GLU A 146 -13.64 -15.07 11.67
CA GLU A 146 -14.05 -15.97 12.75
C GLU A 146 -15.57 -16.20 12.76
N ILE A 147 -16.35 -15.13 12.61
CA ILE A 147 -17.83 -15.20 12.64
C ILE A 147 -18.38 -16.08 11.49
N ARG A 148 -17.81 -15.97 10.28
CA ARG A 148 -18.23 -16.79 9.12
C ARG A 148 -17.87 -18.27 9.27
N THR A 149 -16.80 -18.57 9.99
CA THR A 149 -16.37 -19.96 10.21
C THR A 149 -17.25 -20.66 11.25
N VAL A 150 -17.70 -19.92 12.28
CA VAL A 150 -18.59 -20.45 13.33
C VAL A 150 -20.05 -20.57 12.85
N GLY A 151 -20.51 -19.68 11.96
CA GLY A 151 -21.86 -19.73 11.37
C GLY A 151 -22.09 -20.84 10.33
N GLY A 152 -21.04 -21.56 9.95
CA GLY A 152 -21.08 -22.71 9.02
C GLY A 152 -21.36 -24.06 9.68
N ALA A 153 -21.74 -24.10 10.97
CA ALA A 153 -22.22 -25.32 11.61
C ALA A 153 -23.54 -25.75 10.93
N GLN A 154 -23.49 -26.82 10.14
CA GLN A 154 -24.66 -27.45 9.52
C GLN A 154 -25.79 -27.58 10.56
N PRO A 155 -27.03 -27.17 10.24
CA PRO A 155 -28.15 -27.48 11.12
C PRO A 155 -28.21 -29.00 11.29
N PRO A 156 -28.44 -29.51 12.52
CA PRO A 156 -28.49 -30.95 12.75
C PRO A 156 -29.51 -31.55 11.79
N LYS A 157 -29.08 -32.55 11.01
CA LYS A 157 -29.97 -33.34 10.15
C LYS A 157 -31.11 -33.84 11.03
N ARG A 158 -32.29 -33.22 10.93
CA ARG A 158 -33.51 -33.74 11.51
C ARG A 158 -33.72 -35.12 10.88
N SER A 159 -33.46 -36.15 11.67
CA SER A 159 -33.80 -37.53 11.37
C SER A 159 -35.32 -37.61 11.16
N LEU A 160 -35.74 -37.61 9.89
CA LEU A 160 -37.11 -37.88 9.47
C LEU A 160 -37.36 -39.39 9.43
N PHE A 161 -37.12 -40.10 10.53
CA PHE A 161 -37.51 -41.50 10.64
C PHE A 161 -37.90 -41.83 12.08
N ASN A 162 -39.15 -41.52 12.41
CA ASN A 162 -39.91 -42.30 13.38
C ASN A 162 -41.38 -42.28 12.95
N ARG A 163 -41.76 -43.23 12.09
CA ARG A 163 -43.17 -43.58 11.87
C ARG A 163 -43.62 -44.46 13.05
N PRO A 164 -44.68 -44.11 13.79
CA PRO A 164 -45.26 -45.01 14.76
C PRO A 164 -45.90 -46.20 14.03
N LYS A 165 -45.60 -47.43 14.49
CA LYS A 165 -46.34 -48.62 14.10
C LYS A 165 -47.76 -48.50 14.65
N LEU A 166 -48.73 -48.36 13.76
CA LEU A 166 -50.14 -48.61 14.08
C LEU A 166 -50.28 -50.13 14.32
N GLY A 167 -50.43 -50.50 15.59
CA GLY A 167 -50.80 -51.86 15.99
C GLY A 167 -52.29 -52.07 15.70
N GLY A 168 -52.58 -53.14 14.97
CA GLY A 168 -53.92 -53.70 14.87
C GLY A 168 -54.29 -54.44 16.14
N GLY A 169 -55.59 -54.45 16.43
CA GLY A 169 -56.26 -55.15 17.51
C GLY A 169 -57.70 -54.70 17.56
#